data_AF-A0A8S9YKC1-F1
#
_entry.id   AF-A0A8S9YKC1-F1
#
_cell.length_a   1.000
_cell.length_b   1.000
_cell.length_c   1.000
_cell.angle_alpha   90.00
_cell.angle_beta   90.00
_cell.angle_gamma   90.00
#
_symmetry.space_group_name_H-M   'P 1'
#
loop_
_entity.id
_entity.type
_entity.pdbx_description
1 polymer ?
#
loop_
_entity_poly.entity_id
_entity_poly.type
_entity_poly.pdbx_seq_one_letter_code
_entity_poly.pdbx_strand_id
1 'polypeptide(L)'
;MKRAQSFWNKMRAGKLPATKKFSFLITLGLTFWRTSLAGFLLRVGSDALGFAQPLLINELINFIQKSNPESENRTTQGTYVDQQNDVYEWHGYFYAVCLPAVGFLRTILFQQQFHHSYTLGMKCRTAVAGFVYRKVSVAKNKRVTEWLV
;
A
#
# COMPACT_ATOMS: atom_id res chain seq x y z
N MET A 1 -1.71 28.23 -28.81
CA MET A 1 -0.31 28.59 -29.15
C MET A 1 0.20 29.87 -28.46
N LYS A 2 -0.57 30.96 -28.36
CA LYS A 2 -0.14 32.23 -27.73
C LYS A 2 0.34 32.13 -26.26
N ARG A 3 -0.20 31.20 -25.47
CA ARG A 3 0.22 30.97 -24.06
C ARG A 3 1.67 30.48 -23.94
N ALA A 4 2.10 29.59 -24.83
CA ALA A 4 3.47 29.06 -24.84
C ALA A 4 4.50 30.15 -25.19
N GLN A 5 4.20 31.00 -26.17
CA GLN A 5 5.07 32.14 -26.51
C GLN A 5 5.18 33.17 -25.40
N SER A 6 4.08 33.50 -24.70
CA SER A 6 4.14 34.45 -23.58
C SER A 6 4.98 33.92 -22.42
N PHE A 7 4.92 32.60 -22.18
CA PHE A 7 5.71 31.93 -21.16
C PHE A 7 7.21 31.92 -21.55
N TRP A 8 7.50 31.64 -22.81
CA TRP A 8 8.85 31.65 -23.36
C TRP A 8 9.48 33.05 -23.29
N ASN A 9 8.72 34.10 -23.62
CA ASN A 9 9.18 35.49 -23.48
C ASN A 9 9.43 35.89 -22.02
N LYS A 10 8.61 35.42 -21.08
CA LYS A 10 8.85 35.62 -19.63
C LYS A 10 10.09 34.88 -19.13
N MET A 11 10.40 33.69 -19.68
CA MET A 11 11.65 32.98 -19.37
C MET A 11 12.88 33.75 -19.87
N ARG A 12 12.83 34.29 -21.10
CA ARG A 12 13.90 35.12 -21.66
C ARG A 12 14.12 36.42 -20.89
N ALA A 13 13.05 36.99 -20.31
CA ALA A 13 13.09 38.22 -19.52
C ALA A 13 13.52 38.03 -18.04
N GLY A 14 13.87 36.81 -17.61
CA GLY A 14 14.33 36.53 -16.25
C GLY A 14 13.29 36.71 -15.13
N LYS A 15 12.07 37.15 -15.44
CA LYS A 15 10.96 37.40 -14.50
C LYS A 15 10.21 36.11 -14.11
N LEU A 16 10.96 35.05 -13.81
CA LEU A 16 10.38 33.84 -13.22
C LEU A 16 10.20 34.08 -11.71
N PRO A 17 9.05 33.70 -11.12
CA PRO A 17 8.86 33.84 -9.68
C PRO A 17 9.98 33.07 -8.95
N ALA A 18 10.61 33.71 -7.97
CA ALA A 18 11.67 33.12 -7.16
C ALA A 18 11.20 31.76 -6.63
N THR A 19 11.89 30.70 -7.04
CA THR A 19 11.48 29.34 -6.67
C THR A 19 11.66 29.19 -5.16
N LYS A 20 10.56 29.09 -4.40
CA LYS A 20 10.63 28.71 -2.98
C LYS A 20 11.49 27.46 -2.85
N LYS A 21 12.38 27.40 -1.84
CA LYS A 21 13.16 26.21 -1.49
C LYS A 21 12.23 25.13 -0.94
N PHE A 22 11.45 24.50 -1.82
CA PHE A 22 10.69 23.31 -1.44
C PHE A 22 11.65 22.14 -1.30
N SER A 23 11.56 21.46 -0.16
CA SER A 23 12.31 20.23 0.05
C SER A 23 11.88 19.21 -1.02
N PHE A 24 12.87 18.69 -1.74
CA PHE A 24 12.66 17.76 -2.86
C PHE A 24 11.83 16.54 -2.42
N LEU A 25 12.12 16.02 -1.22
CA LEU A 25 11.42 14.88 -0.62
C LEU A 25 9.94 15.17 -0.33
N ILE A 26 9.61 16.39 0.13
CA ILE A 26 8.21 16.79 0.35
C ILE A 26 7.44 16.84 -0.97
N THR A 27 8.08 17.34 -2.03
CA THR A 27 7.44 17.44 -3.36
C THR A 27 7.20 16.05 -3.96
N LEU A 28 8.18 15.15 -3.78
CA LEU A 28 8.09 13.77 -4.22
C LEU A 28 7.01 13.02 -3.42
N GLY A 29 7.03 13.13 -2.09
CA GLY A 29 6.03 12.55 -1.20
C GLY A 29 4.61 13.01 -1.53
N LEU A 30 4.39 14.31 -1.76
CA LEU A 30 3.06 14.84 -2.09
C LEU A 30 2.58 14.38 -3.49
N THR A 31 3.49 14.22 -4.45
CA THR A 31 3.15 13.76 -5.81
C THR A 31 2.75 12.28 -5.81
N PHE A 32 3.47 11.45 -5.06
CA PHE A 32 3.23 10.00 -5.04
C PHE A 32 2.19 9.57 -4.00
N TRP A 33 1.78 10.46 -3.08
CA TRP A 33 0.83 10.15 -2.01
C TRP A 33 -0.48 9.52 -2.50
N ARG A 34 -1.07 10.01 -3.60
CA ARG A 34 -2.36 9.47 -4.11
C ARG A 34 -2.25 8.00 -4.54
N THR A 35 -1.09 7.62 -5.10
CA THR A 35 -0.83 6.23 -5.50
C THR A 35 -0.51 5.40 -4.26
N SER A 36 0.28 5.95 -3.33
CA SER A 36 0.64 5.30 -2.07
C SER A 36 -0.55 5.04 -1.15
N LEU A 37 -1.54 5.95 -1.13
CA LEU A 37 -2.74 5.82 -0.29
C LEU A 37 -3.67 4.71 -0.80
N ALA A 38 -3.79 4.55 -2.13
CA ALA A 38 -4.52 3.41 -2.70
C ALA A 38 -3.85 2.07 -2.33
N GLY A 39 -2.52 2.01 -2.35
CA GLY A 39 -1.77 0.85 -1.85
C GLY A 39 -1.97 0.61 -0.36
N PHE A 40 -2.01 1.68 0.45
CA PHE A 40 -2.29 1.61 1.88
C PHE A 40 -3.68 1.04 2.18
N LEU A 41 -4.72 1.44 1.43
CA LEU A 41 -6.07 0.87 1.58
C LEU A 41 -6.10 -0.63 1.28
N LEU A 42 -5.40 -1.07 0.23
CA LEU A 42 -5.26 -2.49 -0.08
C LEU A 42 -4.44 -3.24 0.99
N ARG A 43 -3.51 -2.56 1.66
CA ARG A 43 -2.70 -3.12 2.75
C ARG A 43 -3.55 -3.38 4.00
N VAL A 44 -4.40 -2.41 4.37
CA VAL A 44 -5.33 -2.56 5.50
C VAL A 44 -6.25 -3.77 5.30
N GLY A 45 -6.75 -3.98 4.08
CA GLY A 45 -7.53 -5.18 3.74
C GLY A 45 -6.73 -6.48 3.91
N SER A 46 -5.46 -6.48 3.51
CA SER A 46 -4.58 -7.64 3.71
C SER A 46 -4.21 -7.90 5.17
N ASP A 47 -4.08 -6.86 5.98
CA ASP A 47 -3.77 -6.96 7.41
C ASP A 47 -4.97 -7.54 8.17
N ALA A 48 -6.19 -7.12 7.82
CA ALA A 48 -7.43 -7.71 8.34
C ALA A 48 -7.54 -9.21 8.04
N LEU A 49 -7.18 -9.63 6.81
CA LEU A 49 -7.11 -11.05 6.43
C LEU A 49 -6.02 -11.81 7.19
N GLY A 50 -4.92 -11.13 7.55
CA GLY A 50 -3.88 -11.69 8.41
C GLY A 50 -4.39 -12.02 9.82
N PHE A 51 -5.24 -11.17 10.38
CA PHE A 51 -5.87 -11.39 11.70
C PHE A 51 -6.96 -12.47 11.68
N ALA A 52 -7.63 -12.67 10.55
CA ALA A 52 -8.63 -13.74 10.41
C ALA A 52 -8.03 -15.14 10.50
N GLN A 53 -6.73 -15.30 10.20
CA GLN A 53 -6.07 -16.60 10.15
C GLN A 53 -5.98 -17.32 11.53
N PRO A 54 -5.50 -16.68 12.63
CA PRO A 54 -5.54 -17.30 13.96
C PRO A 54 -6.96 -17.44 14.52
N LEU A 55 -7.88 -16.54 14.17
CA LEU A 55 -9.29 -16.62 14.58
C LEU A 55 -10.01 -17.85 14.01
N LEU A 56 -9.80 -18.13 12.72
CA LEU A 56 -10.39 -19.31 12.05
C LEU A 56 -9.86 -20.64 12.58
N ILE A 57 -8.58 -20.69 12.94
CA ILE A 57 -7.99 -21.89 13.55
C ILE A 57 -8.57 -22.12 14.95
N ASN A 58 -8.75 -21.06 15.75
CA ASN A 58 -9.31 -21.19 17.09
C ASN A 58 -10.78 -21.68 17.06
N GLU A 59 -11.57 -21.16 16.12
CA GLU A 59 -12.94 -21.65 15.89
C GLU A 59 -12.99 -23.08 15.37
N LEU A 60 -12.06 -23.47 14.47
CA LEU A 60 -11.97 -24.85 14.00
C LEU A 60 -11.62 -25.81 15.14
N ILE A 61 -10.69 -25.42 16.02
CA ILE A 61 -10.33 -26.22 17.20
C ILE A 61 -11.53 -26.35 18.15
N ASN A 62 -12.23 -25.26 18.44
CA ASN A 62 -13.43 -25.27 19.27
C ASN A 62 -14.55 -26.15 18.67
N PHE A 63 -14.72 -26.12 17.35
CA PHE A 63 -15.68 -26.98 16.64
C PHE A 63 -15.34 -28.47 16.79
N ILE A 64 -14.06 -28.83 16.57
CA ILE A 64 -13.58 -30.22 16.71
C ILE A 64 -13.67 -30.73 18.14
N GLN A 65 -13.40 -29.86 19.13
CA GLN A 65 -13.54 -30.21 20.56
C GLN A 65 -15.01 -30.41 20.95
N LYS A 66 -15.93 -29.57 20.46
CA LYS A 66 -17.37 -29.68 20.72
C LYS A 66 -18.01 -30.89 20.02
N SER A 67 -17.46 -31.35 18.89
CA SER A 67 -17.96 -32.53 18.16
C SER A 67 -17.46 -33.87 18.71
N ASN A 68 -16.45 -33.90 19.59
CA ASN A 68 -15.92 -35.14 20.18
C ASN A 68 -16.55 -35.40 21.56
N PRO A 69 -17.37 -36.46 21.72
CA PRO A 69 -17.99 -36.80 23.01
C PRO A 69 -17.00 -37.31 24.09
N GLU A 70 -15.71 -37.47 23.77
CA GLU A 70 -14.68 -38.00 24.68
C GLU A 70 -13.83 -36.91 25.37
N SER A 71 -14.09 -35.62 25.10
CA SER A 71 -13.31 -34.49 25.61
C SER A 71 -14.07 -33.65 26.66
N GLU A 72 -14.70 -34.30 27.65
CA GLU A 72 -15.37 -33.60 28.77
C GLU A 72 -14.38 -33.03 29.81
N ASN A 73 -13.09 -33.38 29.74
CA ASN A 73 -12.15 -33.12 30.82
C ASN A 73 -10.92 -32.28 30.40
N ARG A 74 -11.08 -31.01 29.99
CA ARG A 74 -10.08 -29.95 30.27
C ARG A 74 -10.51 -28.56 29.78
N THR A 75 -10.65 -27.68 30.78
CA THR A 75 -10.45 -26.23 30.75
C THR A 75 -11.64 -25.37 30.31
N THR A 76 -12.56 -25.18 31.26
CA THR A 76 -13.32 -23.94 31.45
C THR A 76 -12.37 -22.76 31.71
N GLN A 77 -12.61 -21.59 31.09
CA GLN A 77 -12.84 -20.34 31.85
C GLN A 77 -13.40 -19.21 30.96
N GLY A 78 -14.66 -18.86 31.19
CA GLY A 78 -15.17 -17.50 31.00
C GLY A 78 -16.11 -17.25 29.82
N THR A 79 -17.40 -17.10 30.15
CA THR A 79 -18.39 -16.16 29.56
C THR A 79 -19.54 -16.80 28.77
N TYR A 80 -20.70 -16.85 29.46
CA TYR A 80 -22.10 -17.07 29.09
C TYR A 80 -22.48 -18.21 28.11
N VAL A 81 -23.14 -19.21 28.71
CA VAL A 81 -23.94 -20.25 28.05
C VAL A 81 -25.24 -19.61 27.61
N ASP A 82 -25.51 -19.60 26.31
CA ASP A 82 -26.89 -19.62 25.84
C ASP A 82 -27.05 -20.56 24.63
N GLN A 83 -27.96 -21.51 24.85
CA GLN A 83 -28.84 -22.18 23.91
C GLN A 83 -28.28 -23.01 22.72
N GLN A 84 -28.43 -24.33 22.87
CA GLN A 84 -29.05 -25.24 21.90
C GLN A 84 -28.83 -24.92 20.41
N ASN A 85 -27.79 -25.46 19.81
CA ASN A 85 -27.80 -25.72 18.37
C ASN A 85 -27.09 -27.05 18.14
N ASP A 86 -27.80 -27.98 17.50
CA ASP A 86 -27.18 -29.09 16.79
C ASP A 86 -25.92 -28.56 16.11
N VAL A 87 -24.77 -29.16 16.41
CA VAL A 87 -23.52 -28.79 15.75
C VAL A 87 -23.66 -29.26 14.31
N TYR A 88 -24.27 -28.43 13.47
CA TYR A 88 -24.54 -28.80 12.11
C TYR A 88 -23.21 -28.94 11.36
N GLU A 89 -22.96 -30.14 10.83
CA GLU A 89 -21.71 -30.53 10.17
C GLU A 89 -21.29 -29.56 9.05
N TRP A 90 -22.25 -28.85 8.45
CA TRP A 90 -22.01 -27.85 7.40
C TRP A 90 -21.08 -26.71 7.83
N HIS A 91 -21.03 -26.34 9.12
CA HIS A 91 -20.13 -25.30 9.60
C HIS A 91 -18.65 -25.70 9.40
N GLY A 92 -18.31 -26.96 9.67
CA GLY A 92 -16.95 -27.47 9.45
C GLY A 92 -16.53 -27.43 7.99
N TYR A 93 -17.42 -27.86 7.08
CA TYR A 93 -17.17 -27.78 5.64
C TYR A 93 -17.02 -26.33 5.16
N PHE A 94 -17.83 -25.40 5.69
CA PHE A 94 -17.72 -23.97 5.37
C PHE A 94 -16.36 -23.39 5.79
N TYR A 95 -15.89 -23.68 7.02
CA TYR A 95 -14.58 -23.21 7.49
C TYR A 95 -13.43 -23.83 6.70
N ALA A 96 -13.52 -25.12 6.35
CA ALA A 96 -12.50 -25.82 5.56
C ALA A 96 -12.32 -25.23 4.14
N VAL A 97 -13.40 -24.73 3.53
CA VAL A 97 -13.35 -24.06 2.21
C VAL A 97 -12.93 -22.58 2.33
N CYS A 98 -13.36 -21.90 3.40
CA CYS A 98 -12.98 -20.50 3.65
C CYS A 98 -11.49 -20.33 3.94
N LEU A 99 -10.86 -21.27 4.65
CA LEU A 99 -9.42 -21.25 4.98
C LEU A 99 -8.51 -21.06 3.75
N PRO A 100 -8.58 -21.94 2.72
CA PRO A 100 -7.78 -21.76 1.51
C PRO A 100 -8.22 -20.54 0.72
N ALA A 101 -9.52 -20.20 0.68
CA ALA A 101 -10.00 -19.00 -0.03
C ALA A 101 -9.39 -17.71 0.53
N VAL A 102 -9.34 -17.57 1.85
CA VAL A 102 -8.66 -16.46 2.54
C VAL A 102 -7.15 -16.46 2.25
N GLY A 103 -6.52 -17.64 2.24
CA GLY A 103 -5.10 -17.79 1.89
C GLY A 103 -4.77 -17.39 0.45
N PHE A 104 -5.62 -17.75 -0.51
CA PHE A 104 -5.48 -17.35 -1.92
C PHE A 104 -5.66 -15.84 -2.06
N LEU A 105 -6.67 -15.25 -1.42
CA LEU A 105 -6.89 -13.81 -1.44
C LEU A 105 -5.69 -13.05 -0.83
N ARG A 106 -5.14 -13.54 0.29
CA ARG A 106 -3.92 -13.00 0.90
C ARG A 106 -2.74 -13.03 -0.08
N THR A 107 -2.54 -14.14 -0.78
CA THR A 107 -1.45 -14.30 -1.75
C THR A 107 -1.59 -13.31 -2.92
N ILE A 108 -2.79 -13.14 -3.45
CA ILE A 108 -3.07 -12.18 -4.54
C ILE A 108 -2.77 -10.75 -4.07
N LEU A 109 -3.23 -10.37 -2.87
CA LEU A 109 -2.98 -9.05 -2.31
C LEU A 109 -1.48 -8.82 -2.09
N PHE A 110 -0.74 -9.83 -1.62
CA PHE A 110 0.71 -9.75 -1.48
C PHE A 110 1.41 -9.48 -2.82
N GLN A 111 1.04 -10.21 -3.87
CA GLN A 111 1.58 -10.04 -5.22
C GLN A 111 1.30 -8.62 -5.75
N GLN A 112 0.09 -8.10 -5.53
CA GLN A 112 -0.29 -6.74 -5.95
C GLN A 112 0.47 -5.66 -5.18
N GLN A 113 0.70 -5.84 -3.87
CA GLN A 113 1.50 -4.92 -3.06
C GLN A 113 2.97 -4.88 -3.52
N PHE A 114 3.54 -6.03 -3.90
CA PHE A 114 4.89 -6.09 -4.46
C PHE A 114 4.98 -5.37 -5.81
N HIS A 115 4.02 -5.63 -6.70
CA HIS A 115 3.94 -4.97 -8.00
C HIS A 115 3.77 -3.45 -7.88
N HIS A 116 2.94 -3.02 -6.93
CA HIS A 116 2.73 -1.61 -6.62
C HIS A 116 4.03 -0.93 -6.15
N SER A 117 4.75 -1.56 -5.22
CA SER A 117 6.03 -1.06 -4.69
C SER A 117 7.11 -0.99 -5.76
N TYR A 118 7.17 -1.99 -6.65
CA TYR A 118 8.10 -2.02 -7.77
C TYR A 118 7.84 -0.86 -8.74
N THR A 119 6.59 -0.66 -9.12
CA THR A 119 6.18 0.40 -10.04
C THR A 119 6.42 1.80 -9.45
N LEU A 120 6.15 1.99 -8.15
CA LEU A 120 6.50 3.22 -7.43
C LEU A 120 8.01 3.47 -7.44
N GLY A 121 8.82 2.44 -7.21
CA GLY A 121 10.28 2.52 -7.27
C GLY A 121 10.78 2.97 -8.65
N MET A 122 10.23 2.41 -9.74
CA MET A 122 10.58 2.82 -11.10
C MET A 122 10.24 4.29 -11.39
N LYS A 123 9.05 4.72 -10.96
CA LYS A 123 8.61 6.12 -11.10
C LYS A 123 9.48 7.08 -10.28
N CYS A 124 9.89 6.68 -9.08
CA CYS A 124 10.80 7.46 -8.25
C CYS A 124 12.19 7.62 -8.92
N ARG A 125 12.80 6.52 -9.38
CA ARG A 125 14.12 6.54 -10.03
C ARG A 125 14.15 7.46 -11.26
N THR A 126 13.13 7.39 -12.11
CA THR A 126 13.02 8.23 -13.31
C THR A 126 12.76 9.71 -12.98
N ALA A 127 11.91 10.00 -11.98
CA ALA A 127 11.66 11.36 -11.50
C ALA A 127 12.93 12.02 -10.93
N VAL A 128 13.71 11.28 -10.13
CA VAL A 128 15.00 11.73 -9.59
C VAL A 128 15.99 12.00 -10.73
N ALA A 129 16.12 11.08 -11.68
CA ALA A 129 17.04 11.23 -12.82
C ALA A 129 16.70 12.47 -13.67
N GLY A 130 15.42 12.70 -13.98
CA GLY A 130 14.98 13.88 -14.73
C GLY A 130 15.22 15.19 -13.97
N PHE A 131 15.01 15.20 -12.65
CA PHE A 131 15.29 16.37 -11.81
C PHE A 131 16.77 16.72 -11.80
N VAL A 132 17.64 15.73 -11.59
CA VAL A 132 19.10 15.90 -11.60
C VAL A 132 19.56 16.43 -12.95
N TYR A 133 19.10 15.83 -14.06
CA TYR A 133 19.46 16.28 -15.41
C TYR A 133 19.12 17.77 -15.64
N ARG A 134 17.92 18.19 -15.24
CA ARG A 134 17.50 19.60 -15.36
C ARG A 134 18.38 20.53 -14.53
N LYS A 135 18.73 20.14 -13.31
CA LYS A 135 19.63 20.93 -12.44
C LYS A 135 21.02 21.07 -13.04
N VAL A 136 21.57 19.99 -13.58
CA VAL A 136 22.91 19.97 -14.21
C VAL A 136 22.92 20.80 -15.49
N SER A 137 21.92 20.66 -16.36
CA SER A 137 21.81 21.44 -17.60
C SER A 137 21.73 22.95 -17.32
N VAL A 138 20.88 23.35 -16.37
CA VAL A 138 20.76 24.77 -15.97
C VAL A 138 22.05 25.29 -15.35
N ALA A 139 22.74 24.49 -14.53
CA ALA A 139 24.02 24.88 -13.93
C ALA A 139 25.14 25.04 -14.98
N LYS A 140 25.20 24.16 -15.98
CA LYS A 140 26.15 24.29 -17.10
C LYS A 140 25.92 25.58 -17.88
N ASN A 141 24.66 25.90 -18.21
CA ASN A 141 24.35 27.09 -19.01
C ASN A 141 24.67 28.39 -18.28
N LYS A 142 24.41 28.46 -16.97
CA LYS A 142 24.77 29.63 -16.13
C LYS A 142 26.28 29.87 -16.10
N ARG A 143 27.08 28.82 -15.92
CA ARG A 143 28.54 28.95 -15.90
C ARG A 143 29.06 29.46 -17.24
N VAL A 144 28.56 28.93 -18.36
CA VAL A 144 29.01 29.37 -19.70
C VAL A 144 28.72 30.85 -19.94
N THR A 145 27.56 31.36 -19.51
CA THR A 145 27.23 32.78 -19.64
C THR A 145 28.06 33.71 -18.76
N GLU A 146 28.63 33.20 -17.66
CA GLU A 146 29.48 33.97 -16.74
C GLU A 146 30.91 34.14 -17.27
N TRP A 147 31.37 33.27 -18.17
CA TRP A 147 32.69 33.39 -18.83
C TRP A 147 32.69 34.28 -20.08
N LEU A 148 31.51 34.66 -20.58
CA LEU A 148 31.34 35.39 -21.85
C LEU A 148 30.94 36.87 -21.65
N VAL A 149 30.82 37.33 -20.40
CA VAL A 149 30.54 38.72 -19.99
C VAL A 149 31.75 39.25 -19.25
#